data_AF-A0A972XSB1-F1
#
_entry.id   AF-A0A972XSB1-F1
#
_cell.length_a   1.000
_cell.length_b   1.000
_cell.length_c   1.000
_cell.angle_alpha   90.00
_cell.angle_beta   90.00
_cell.angle_gamma   90.00
#
_symmetry.space_group_name_H-M   'P 1'
#
loop_
_entity.id
_entity.type
_entity.pdbx_description
1 polymer ?
#
loop_
_entity_poly.entity_id
_entity_poly.type
_entity_poly.pdbx_seq_one_letter_code
_entity_poly.pdbx_strand_id
1 'polypeptide(L)'
;MTSASQVLSQFAATGVQSSFHGRHISPQIMAGLDGSNWRLKDYEARGGYQALRKILGQDGGEGMTPDQVIAEVKAGSLRGRGGAGFPTGLKWSFMPRQFPGQKYLVCNSDEGEPGTAKDRDIM
;
A
#
# COMPACT_ATOMS: atom_id res chain seq x y z
N MET A 1 -39.19 -23.82 -13.91
CA MET A 1 -38.92 -22.37 -13.83
C MET A 1 -37.71 -22.17 -12.95
N THR A 2 -36.65 -21.55 -13.46
CA THR A 2 -35.47 -21.18 -12.67
C THR A 2 -35.85 -20.08 -11.68
N SER A 3 -35.52 -20.23 -10.40
CA SER A 3 -35.87 -19.23 -9.38
C SER A 3 -35.01 -17.97 -9.51
N ALA A 4 -35.53 -16.83 -9.07
CA ALA A 4 -34.76 -15.58 -9.02
C ALA A 4 -33.46 -15.75 -8.21
N SER A 5 -33.48 -16.55 -7.14
CA SER A 5 -32.30 -16.86 -6.33
C SER A 5 -31.24 -17.65 -7.12
N GLN A 6 -31.64 -18.60 -7.97
CA GLN A 6 -30.72 -19.33 -8.84
C GLN A 6 -30.07 -18.40 -9.87
N VAL A 7 -30.82 -17.47 -10.46
CA VAL A 7 -30.29 -16.46 -11.39
C VAL A 7 -29.35 -15.49 -10.70
N LEU A 8 -29.62 -15.08 -9.45
CA LEU A 8 -28.76 -14.14 -8.73
C LEU A 8 -27.45 -14.78 -8.25
N SER A 9 -27.48 -16.09 -7.93
CA SER A 9 -26.29 -16.81 -7.44
C SER A 9 -25.11 -16.82 -8.42
N GLN A 10 -25.38 -16.77 -9.73
CA GLN A 10 -24.33 -16.74 -10.76
C GLN A 10 -23.61 -15.38 -10.86
N PHE A 11 -24.17 -14.33 -10.25
CA PHE A 11 -23.59 -12.98 -10.20
C PHE A 11 -23.02 -12.64 -8.82
N ALA A 12 -23.02 -13.60 -7.88
CA ALA A 12 -22.41 -13.41 -6.58
C ALA A 12 -20.89 -13.26 -6.74
N ALA A 13 -20.38 -12.08 -6.40
CA ALA A 13 -18.95 -11.84 -6.39
C ALA A 13 -18.31 -12.69 -5.29
N THR A 14 -17.29 -13.46 -5.68
CA THR A 14 -16.51 -14.31 -4.77
C THR A 14 -15.35 -13.55 -4.10
N GLY A 15 -15.20 -12.25 -4.41
CA GLY A 15 -14.04 -11.45 -4.04
C GLY A 15 -12.80 -11.70 -4.92
N VAL A 16 -12.78 -12.81 -5.67
CA VAL A 16 -11.72 -13.14 -6.63
C VAL A 16 -11.83 -12.29 -7.91
N GLN A 17 -12.99 -11.69 -8.17
CA GLN A 17 -13.25 -10.85 -9.35
C GLN A 17 -12.72 -9.40 -9.30
N SER A 18 -11.84 -9.06 -8.34
CA SER A 18 -11.15 -7.76 -8.39
C SER A 18 -10.38 -7.60 -9.71
N SER A 19 -10.17 -6.37 -10.18
CA SER A 19 -9.59 -5.95 -11.47
C SER A 19 -8.15 -6.42 -11.77
N PHE A 20 -7.68 -7.47 -11.10
CA PHE A 20 -6.33 -8.01 -11.14
C PHE A 20 -6.26 -9.44 -11.70
N HIS A 21 -7.13 -9.82 -12.65
CA HIS A 21 -7.02 -11.14 -13.28
C HIS A 21 -5.83 -11.24 -14.22
N GLY A 22 -4.94 -12.19 -13.94
CA GLY A 22 -4.13 -12.86 -14.96
C GLY A 22 -2.94 -12.10 -15.54
N ARG A 23 -2.59 -10.91 -15.03
CA ARG A 23 -1.30 -10.25 -15.28
C ARG A 23 -0.47 -10.19 -14.00
N HIS A 24 0.09 -11.32 -13.61
CA HIS A 24 1.35 -11.50 -12.85
C HIS A 24 1.74 -10.48 -11.75
N ILE A 25 0.83 -10.04 -10.86
CA ILE A 25 1.25 -9.34 -9.64
C ILE A 25 0.43 -9.87 -8.47
N SER A 26 1.08 -10.64 -7.58
CA SER A 26 0.50 -11.00 -6.29
C SER A 26 0.17 -9.72 -5.51
N PRO A 27 -0.96 -9.65 -4.79
CA PRO A 27 -1.26 -8.49 -3.95
C PRO A 27 -0.07 -8.21 -3.03
N GLN A 28 0.34 -6.94 -2.95
CA GLN A 28 1.46 -6.53 -2.11
C GLN A 28 0.96 -5.84 -0.83
N ILE A 29 -0.01 -4.93 -0.95
CA ILE A 29 -0.53 -4.13 0.19
C ILE A 29 -1.53 -4.94 1.02
N MET A 30 -2.52 -5.53 0.35
CA MET A 30 -3.61 -6.29 1.01
C MET A 30 -3.33 -7.80 1.07
N ALA A 31 -2.06 -8.18 0.95
CA ALA A 31 -1.66 -9.58 0.88
C ALA A 31 -2.03 -10.33 2.17
N GLY A 32 -2.76 -11.44 2.04
CA GLY A 32 -3.13 -12.28 3.17
C GLY A 32 -4.22 -11.71 4.09
N LEU A 33 -4.90 -10.62 3.71
CA LEU A 33 -6.09 -10.16 4.43
C LEU A 33 -7.30 -11.05 4.13
N ASP A 34 -8.10 -11.35 5.16
CA ASP A 34 -9.32 -12.18 5.07
C ASP A 34 -10.60 -11.48 5.56
N GLY A 35 -10.50 -10.19 5.89
CA GLY A 35 -11.61 -9.37 6.41
C GLY A 35 -11.77 -9.41 7.94
N SER A 36 -11.09 -10.31 8.64
CA SER A 36 -11.13 -10.42 10.11
C SER A 36 -9.79 -10.16 10.77
N ASN A 37 -8.70 -10.29 10.02
CA ASN A 37 -7.32 -10.31 10.51
C ASN A 37 -6.58 -8.95 10.37
N TRP A 38 -7.27 -7.83 10.55
CA TRP A 38 -6.68 -6.48 10.41
C TRP A 38 -6.15 -5.88 11.72
N ARG A 39 -6.19 -6.63 12.84
CA ARG A 39 -5.66 -6.15 14.12
C ARG A 39 -4.13 -6.19 14.12
N LEU A 40 -3.53 -5.43 15.04
CA LEU A 40 -2.08 -5.29 15.16
C LEU A 40 -1.33 -6.64 15.21
N LYS A 41 -1.80 -7.58 16.04
CA LYS A 41 -1.17 -8.91 16.16
C LYS A 41 -1.19 -9.70 14.85
N ASP A 42 -2.30 -9.62 14.13
CA ASP A 42 -2.47 -10.31 12.86
C ASP A 42 -1.59 -9.66 11.77
N TYR A 43 -1.51 -8.32 11.76
CA TYR A 43 -0.61 -7.57 10.89
C TYR A 43 0.85 -7.99 11.12
N GLU A 44 1.29 -8.05 12.37
CA GLU A 44 2.64 -8.51 12.71
C GLU A 44 2.87 -9.99 12.34
N ALA A 45 1.88 -10.86 12.56
CA ALA A 45 1.95 -12.28 12.19
C ALA A 45 2.11 -12.48 10.67
N ARG A 46 1.59 -11.57 9.85
CA ARG A 46 1.80 -11.53 8.38
C ARG A 46 3.10 -10.84 7.96
N GLY A 47 3.98 -10.49 8.90
CA GLY A 47 5.25 -9.81 8.62
C GLY A 47 5.15 -8.29 8.60
N GLY A 48 4.05 -7.71 9.08
CA GLY A 48 3.92 -6.28 9.32
C GLY A 48 5.09 -5.72 10.15
N TYR A 49 5.47 -4.47 9.84
CA TYR A 49 6.62 -3.77 10.41
C TYR A 49 8.02 -4.35 10.14
N GLN A 50 8.18 -5.48 9.45
CA GLN A 50 9.52 -6.03 9.15
C GLN A 50 10.43 -5.02 8.45
N ALA A 51 9.93 -4.38 7.38
CA ALA A 51 10.67 -3.35 6.66
C ALA A 51 10.99 -2.13 7.54
N LEU A 52 10.04 -1.71 8.41
CA LEU A 52 10.26 -0.59 9.32
C LEU A 52 11.36 -0.92 10.34
N ARG A 53 11.32 -2.13 10.93
CA ARG A 53 12.34 -2.58 11.88
C ARG A 53 13.73 -2.59 11.24
N LYS A 54 13.84 -3.09 10.01
CA LYS A 54 15.11 -3.04 9.23
C LYS A 54 15.59 -1.62 9.00
N ILE A 55 14.71 -0.72 8.57
CA ILE A 55 15.06 0.70 8.33
C ILE A 55 15.56 1.35 9.62
N LEU A 56 14.97 1.03 10.76
CA LEU A 56 15.33 1.58 12.07
C LEU A 56 16.46 0.82 12.79
N GLY A 57 17.01 -0.26 12.22
CA GLY A 57 18.02 -1.11 12.87
C GLY A 57 17.49 -1.92 14.06
N GLN A 58 16.17 -2.06 14.19
CA GLN A 58 15.54 -2.80 15.29
C GLN A 58 15.54 -4.32 15.08
N ASP A 59 16.02 -4.80 13.94
CA ASP A 59 16.25 -6.22 13.63
C ASP A 59 17.68 -6.69 13.95
N GLY A 60 18.51 -5.82 14.54
CA GLY A 60 19.91 -6.11 14.86
C GLY A 60 20.91 -5.66 13.79
N GLY A 61 20.45 -5.05 12.70
CA GLY A 61 21.31 -4.39 11.70
C GLY A 61 21.68 -2.94 12.04
N GLU A 62 22.49 -2.31 11.20
CA GLU A 62 22.97 -0.92 11.40
C GLU A 62 21.91 0.17 11.17
N GLY A 63 20.71 -0.20 10.68
CA GLY A 63 19.69 0.75 10.23
C GLY A 63 20.03 1.40 8.89
N MET A 64 19.07 2.11 8.31
CA MET A 64 19.23 2.80 7.03
C MET A 64 19.27 4.32 7.23
N THR A 65 20.20 4.98 6.54
CA THR A 65 20.19 6.44 6.44
C THR A 65 19.02 6.91 5.57
N PRO A 66 18.54 8.16 5.73
CA PRO A 66 17.51 8.72 4.86
C PRO A 66 17.86 8.66 3.36
N ASP A 67 19.15 8.78 3.01
CA ASP A 67 19.62 8.66 1.63
C ASP A 67 19.50 7.24 1.08
N GLN A 68 19.82 6.24 1.90
CA GLN A 68 19.64 4.83 1.52
C GLN A 68 18.16 4.51 1.33
N VAL A 69 17.27 5.01 2.20
CA VAL A 69 15.82 4.83 2.04
C VAL A 69 15.31 5.46 0.74
N ILE A 70 15.75 6.69 0.42
CA ILE A 70 15.37 7.35 -0.83
C ILE A 70 15.93 6.60 -2.05
N ALA A 71 17.16 6.12 -1.99
CA ALA A 71 17.78 5.32 -3.05
C ALA A 71 17.01 4.02 -3.31
N GLU A 72 16.60 3.31 -2.25
CA GLU A 72 15.77 2.10 -2.35
C GLU A 72 14.43 2.38 -3.04
N VAL A 73 13.74 3.46 -2.64
CA VAL A 73 12.45 3.84 -3.26
C VAL A 73 12.62 4.28 -4.72
N LYS A 74 13.75 4.91 -5.08
CA LYS A 74 14.09 5.21 -6.48
C LYS A 74 14.34 3.92 -7.27
N ALA A 75 15.09 2.97 -6.73
CA ALA A 75 15.35 1.68 -7.36
C ALA A 75 14.06 0.87 -7.58
N GLY A 76 13.15 0.89 -6.60
CA GLY A 76 11.83 0.28 -6.69
C GLY A 76 10.88 0.94 -7.70
N SER A 77 11.28 2.04 -8.35
CA SER A 77 10.50 2.72 -9.40
C SER A 77 9.07 3.09 -8.97
N LEU A 78 8.87 3.36 -7.67
CA LEU A 78 7.54 3.68 -7.13
C LEU A 78 7.05 5.00 -7.71
N ARG A 79 5.87 4.98 -8.32
CA ARG A 79 5.17 6.17 -8.83
C ARG A 79 4.02 6.54 -7.91
N GLY A 80 3.72 7.83 -7.83
CA GLY A 80 2.57 8.33 -7.07
C GLY A 80 1.25 7.73 -7.56
N ARG A 81 0.44 7.22 -6.63
CA ARG A 81 -0.81 6.50 -6.92
C ARG A 81 -2.08 7.35 -6.81
N GLY A 82 -1.94 8.65 -6.53
CA GLY A 82 -3.04 9.63 -6.56
C GLY A 82 -3.27 10.27 -7.93
N GLY A 83 -3.04 9.55 -9.03
CA GLY A 83 -3.29 10.03 -10.40
C GLY A 83 -2.09 10.63 -11.14
N ALA A 84 -1.34 11.55 -10.52
CA ALA A 84 -0.26 12.28 -11.22
C ALA A 84 0.93 11.40 -11.69
N GLY A 85 1.16 10.25 -11.07
CA GLY A 85 2.18 9.29 -11.52
C GLY A 85 3.64 9.78 -11.40
N PHE A 86 3.92 10.82 -10.62
CA PHE A 86 5.28 11.33 -10.43
C PHE A 86 6.16 10.32 -9.66
N PRO A 87 7.46 10.14 -10.00
CA PRO A 87 8.33 9.20 -9.28
C PRO A 87 8.54 9.59 -7.81
N THR A 88 8.11 8.73 -6.88
CA THR A 88 8.08 9.01 -5.44
C THR A 88 9.48 9.25 -4.87
N GLY A 89 10.46 8.42 -5.22
CA GLY A 89 11.84 8.59 -4.76
C GLY A 89 12.48 9.89 -5.23
N LEU A 90 12.15 10.35 -6.46
CA LEU A 90 12.58 11.66 -6.95
C LEU A 90 11.91 12.80 -6.17
N LYS A 91 10.59 12.70 -5.95
CA LYS A 91 9.83 13.67 -5.14
C LYS A 91 10.45 13.85 -3.75
N TRP A 92 10.80 12.75 -3.08
CA TRP A 92 11.42 12.80 -1.76
C TRP A 92 12.80 13.46 -1.78
N SER A 93 13.57 13.29 -2.86
CA SER A 93 14.89 13.91 -2.97
C SER A 93 14.87 15.43 -3.14
N PHE A 94 13.72 16.03 -3.45
CA PHE A 94 13.57 17.49 -3.48
C PHE A 94 13.46 18.11 -2.09
N MET A 95 13.18 17.32 -1.06
CA MET A 95 13.09 17.85 0.31
C MET A 95 14.48 18.26 0.81
N PRO A 96 14.67 19.52 1.28
CA PRO A 96 15.95 19.96 1.79
C PRO A 96 16.37 19.14 3.02
N ARG A 97 17.60 18.63 3.00
CA ARG A 97 18.12 17.81 4.10
C ARG A 97 18.25 18.60 5.38
N GLN A 98 18.84 19.79 5.26
CA GLN A 98 19.11 20.71 6.36
C GLN A 98 18.06 21.82 6.46
N PHE A 99 16.78 21.52 6.21
CA PHE A 99 15.72 22.52 6.40
C PHE A 99 15.67 22.96 7.88
N PRO A 100 15.80 24.27 8.18
CA PRO A 100 15.64 24.76 9.55
C PRO A 100 14.15 24.75 9.91
N GLY A 101 13.74 23.80 10.76
CA GLY A 101 12.37 23.74 11.30
C GLY A 101 11.71 22.35 11.22
N GLN A 102 10.45 22.31 11.67
CA GLN A 102 9.66 21.08 11.69
C GLN A 102 9.29 20.64 10.28
N LYS A 103 9.47 19.34 9.99
CA LYS A 103 8.98 18.70 8.77
C LYS A 103 7.66 18.00 9.06
N TYR A 104 6.75 18.00 8.09
CA TYR A 104 5.45 17.37 8.18
C TYR A 104 5.30 16.30 7.09
N LEU A 105 4.60 15.22 7.45
CA LEU A 105 4.16 14.19 6.51
C LEU A 105 2.64 14.32 6.37
N VAL A 106 2.16 14.42 5.14
CA VAL A 106 0.73 14.48 4.84
C VAL A 106 0.35 13.25 4.04
N CYS A 107 -0.56 12.45 4.58
CA CYS A 107 -1.25 11.41 3.83
C CYS A 107 -2.47 12.03 3.17
N ASN A 108 -2.55 11.99 1.84
CA ASN A 108 -3.76 12.38 1.14
C ASN A 108 -4.68 11.15 1.07
N SER A 109 -5.73 11.15 1.89
CA SER A 109 -6.80 10.16 1.90
C SER A 109 -8.10 10.68 1.28
N ASP A 110 -8.07 11.85 0.62
CA ASP A 110 -9.21 12.39 -0.08
C ASP A 110 -9.39 11.64 -1.41
N GLU A 111 -10.22 10.60 -1.37
CA GLU A 111 -10.55 9.74 -2.51
C GLU A 111 -11.89 10.17 -3.14
N GLY A 112 -11.92 11.41 -3.65
CA GLY A 112 -13.14 12.05 -4.17
C GLY A 112 -13.46 11.77 -5.65
N GLU A 113 -12.57 11.14 -6.41
CA GLU A 113 -12.79 10.88 -7.83
C GLU A 113 -13.87 9.79 -8.04
N PRO A 114 -14.89 10.02 -8.89
CA PRO A 114 -15.92 9.02 -9.14
C PRO A 114 -15.34 7.68 -9.60
N GLY A 115 -15.73 6.60 -8.93
CA GLY A 115 -15.24 5.24 -9.24
C GLY A 115 -13.93 4.86 -8.55
N THR A 116 -13.36 5.72 -7.71
CA THR A 116 -12.21 5.38 -6.85
C THR A 116 -12.69 4.97 -5.45
N ALA A 117 -12.15 3.86 -4.95
CA ALA A 117 -12.47 3.29 -3.62
C ALA A 117 -11.32 2.44 -3.05
N LYS A 118 -10.11 2.58 -3.61
CA LYS A 118 -8.95 1.74 -3.27
C LYS A 118 -8.32 2.14 -1.93
N ASP A 119 -8.38 3.43 -1.58
CA ASP A 119 -7.80 3.94 -0.34
C ASP A 119 -8.79 3.72 0.80
N ARG A 120 -10.10 3.84 0.53
CA ARG A 120 -11.16 3.49 1.49
C ARG A 120 -10.97 2.10 2.11
N ASP A 121 -10.62 1.11 1.30
CA ASP A 121 -10.49 -0.28 1.77
C ASP A 121 -9.16 -0.55 2.50
N ILE A 122 -8.16 0.35 2.36
CA ILE A 122 -6.88 0.29 3.08
C ILE A 122 -7.00 0.90 4.49
N MET A 123 -7.87 1.90 4.65
CA MET A 123 -8.09 2.65 5.88
C MET A 123 -9.01 1.90 6.85
#